data_AF-A0A0C3I9E3-F1
#
_entry.id   AF-A0A0C3I9E3-F1
#
_cell.length_a   1.000
_cell.length_b   1.000
_cell.length_c   1.000
_cell.angle_alpha   90.00
_cell.angle_beta   90.00
_cell.angle_gamma   90.00
#
_symmetry.space_group_name_H-M   'P 1'
#
loop_
_entity.id
_entity.type
_entity.pdbx_description
1 polymer ?
#
loop_
_entity_poly.entity_id
_entity_poly.type
_entity_poly.pdbx_seq_one_letter_code
_entity_poly.pdbx_strand_id
1 'polypeptide(L)'
;MATTNEKLNVEGNNDEPAVPNVPKDLLLVIFIHGFKGTDSTFGSFPFRLEHILTETMDNVAIECIVFPAYETKGELVGEQFPLLPGIP
;
A
#
# COMPACT_ATOMS: atom_id res chain seq x y z
N MET A 1 57.37 5.50 -31.59
CA MET A 1 57.83 6.46 -30.58
C MET A 1 57.47 7.86 -31.07
N ALA A 2 56.42 8.44 -30.51
CA ALA A 2 56.11 9.86 -30.56
C ALA A 2 55.22 10.12 -29.34
N THR A 3 55.82 10.78 -28.36
CA THR A 3 55.17 11.35 -27.17
C THR A 3 54.45 12.65 -27.54
N THR A 4 53.57 13.10 -26.62
CA THR A 4 53.12 14.51 -26.38
C THR A 4 51.89 14.97 -27.19
N ASN A 5 50.78 15.53 -26.66
CA ASN A 5 50.36 15.94 -25.31
C ASN A 5 48.86 16.38 -25.27
N GLU A 6 48.33 16.50 -24.03
CA GLU A 6 47.35 17.49 -23.52
C GLU A 6 45.84 17.41 -23.87
N LYS A 7 45.05 17.09 -22.85
CA LYS A 7 44.20 18.08 -22.15
C LYS A 7 43.82 17.58 -20.76
N LEU A 8 44.24 18.33 -19.74
CA LEU A 8 43.75 18.22 -18.37
C LEU A 8 42.22 18.40 -18.39
N ASN A 9 41.45 17.36 -18.06
CA ASN A 9 40.09 17.55 -17.61
C ASN A 9 40.07 17.34 -16.10
N VAL A 10 39.82 18.43 -15.41
CA VAL A 10 39.69 18.54 -13.96
C VAL A 10 38.68 17.51 -13.48
N GLU A 11 39.15 16.55 -12.68
CA GLU A 11 38.28 15.69 -11.88
C GLU A 11 37.56 16.60 -10.87
N GLY A 12 36.32 16.94 -11.19
CA GLY A 12 35.37 17.48 -10.21
C GLY A 12 35.12 16.38 -9.20
N ASN A 13 35.88 16.41 -8.11
CA ASN A 13 35.71 15.52 -6.98
C ASN A 13 34.42 15.93 -6.25
N ASN A 14 33.29 15.42 -6.75
CA ASN A 14 31.99 15.55 -6.10
C ASN A 14 31.89 14.49 -4.98
N ASP A 15 32.71 14.64 -3.94
CA ASP A 15 32.52 13.97 -2.65
C ASP A 15 31.37 14.64 -1.87
N GLU A 16 30.25 14.92 -2.53
CA GLU A 16 29.00 15.15 -1.82
C GLU A 16 28.49 13.76 -1.41
N PRO A 17 28.38 13.44 -0.11
CA PRO A 17 27.88 12.14 0.30
C PRO A 17 26.49 12.00 -0.29
N ALA A 18 26.30 11.00 -1.17
CA ALA A 18 25.01 10.68 -1.77
C ALA A 18 23.97 10.66 -0.66
N VAL A 19 23.14 11.70 -0.61
CA VAL A 19 22.16 11.87 0.46
C VAL A 19 21.28 10.62 0.38
N PRO A 20 21.18 9.80 1.44
CA PRO A 20 20.34 8.62 1.38
C PRO A 20 18.95 9.07 0.95
N ASN A 21 18.39 8.41 -0.06
CA ASN A 21 17.04 8.67 -0.54
C ASN A 21 16.06 8.13 0.53
N VAL A 22 15.94 8.88 1.63
CA VAL A 22 15.04 8.58 2.73
C VAL A 22 13.66 9.09 2.31
N PRO A 23 12.64 8.21 2.27
CA PRO A 23 11.28 8.64 1.94
C PRO A 23 10.86 9.81 2.83
N LYS A 24 10.35 10.88 2.20
CA LYS A 24 9.94 12.08 2.95
C LYS A 24 8.56 11.93 3.56
N ASP A 25 7.72 11.12 2.91
CA ASP A 25 6.32 10.94 3.26
C ASP A 25 6.00 9.45 3.46
N LEU A 26 4.95 9.17 4.23
CA LEU A 26 4.41 7.83 4.49
C LEU A 26 2.93 7.78 4.09
N LEU A 27 2.56 6.83 3.25
CA LEU A 27 1.17 6.48 2.94
C LEU A 27 0.81 5.16 3.64
N LEU A 28 0.00 5.25 4.69
CA LEU A 28 -0.56 4.10 5.39
C LEU A 28 -1.98 3.80 4.88
N VAL A 29 -2.17 2.63 4.28
CA VAL A 29 -3.47 2.15 3.78
C VAL A 29 -4.00 1.07 4.71
N ILE A 30 -5.15 1.34 5.33
CA ILE A 30 -5.79 0.43 6.28
C ILE A 30 -7.03 -0.19 5.65
N PHE A 31 -7.03 -1.51 5.52
CA PHE A 31 -8.16 -2.27 5.01
C PHE A 31 -9.05 -2.69 6.18
N ILE A 32 -10.32 -2.31 6.14
CA ILE A 32 -11.31 -2.62 7.19
C ILE A 32 -12.35 -3.59 6.64
N HIS A 33 -12.49 -4.74 7.29
CA HIS A 33 -13.46 -5.76 6.92
C HIS A 33 -14.91 -5.26 7.01
N GLY A 34 -15.74 -5.69 6.07
CA GLY A 34 -17.20 -5.53 6.13
C GLY A 34 -17.87 -6.59 7.01
N PHE A 35 -19.19 -6.70 6.92
CA PHE A 35 -19.98 -7.69 7.67
C PHE A 35 -19.49 -9.12 7.43
N LYS A 36 -19.23 -9.87 8.52
CA LYS A 36 -18.65 -11.23 8.50
C LYS A 36 -17.36 -11.35 7.68
N GLY A 37 -16.64 -10.25 7.49
CA GLY A 37 -15.33 -10.29 6.85
C GLY A 37 -14.31 -10.99 7.74
N THR A 38 -13.35 -11.63 7.11
CA THR A 38 -12.25 -12.39 7.72
C THR A 38 -10.95 -11.99 7.04
N ASP A 39 -9.82 -12.50 7.52
CA ASP A 39 -8.49 -12.24 6.93
C ASP A 39 -8.41 -12.60 5.43
N SER A 40 -9.30 -13.46 4.95
CA SER A 40 -9.39 -13.81 3.52
C SER A 40 -10.26 -12.87 2.68
N THR A 41 -10.99 -11.91 3.28
CA THR A 41 -11.89 -10.98 2.56
C THR A 41 -11.17 -10.23 1.45
N PHE A 42 -9.93 -9.81 1.71
CA PHE A 42 -9.14 -9.04 0.76
C PHE A 42 -8.22 -9.90 -0.11
N GLY A 43 -7.95 -11.15 0.28
CA GLY A 43 -7.02 -12.03 -0.42
C GLY A 43 -5.67 -11.35 -0.67
N SER A 44 -5.22 -11.38 -1.92
CA SER A 44 -3.96 -10.74 -2.38
C SER A 44 -4.11 -9.28 -2.82
N PHE A 45 -5.30 -8.68 -2.69
CA PHE A 45 -5.54 -7.30 -3.12
C PHE A 45 -4.66 -6.26 -2.39
N PRO A 46 -4.51 -6.27 -1.05
CA PRO A 46 -3.70 -5.31 -0.32
C PRO A 46 -2.23 -5.31 -0.77
N PHE A 47 -1.66 -6.51 -0.92
CA PHE A 47 -0.30 -6.72 -1.41
C PHE A 47 -0.13 -6.21 -2.85
N ARG A 48 -1.08 -6.49 -3.73
CA ARG A 48 -1.00 -6.03 -5.11
C ARG A 48 -1.11 -4.51 -5.21
N LEU A 49 -1.94 -3.88 -4.38
CA LEU A 49 -2.04 -2.43 -4.32
C LEU A 49 -0.75 -1.79 -3.81
N GLU A 50 -0.18 -2.34 -2.73
CA GLU A 50 1.11 -1.89 -2.16
C GLU A 50 2.23 -1.91 -3.21
N HIS A 51 2.32 -3.02 -3.97
CA HIS A 51 3.28 -3.16 -5.04
C HIS A 51 3.12 -2.08 -6.12
N ILE A 52 1.89 -1.85 -6.61
CA ILE A 52 1.61 -0.82 -7.62
C ILE A 52 1.94 0.58 -7.09
N LEU A 53 1.57 0.89 -5.84
CA LEU A 53 1.86 2.18 -5.22
C LEU A 53 3.36 2.42 -5.06
N THR A 54 4.11 1.39 -4.65
CA THR A 54 5.57 1.44 -4.52
C THR A 54 6.27 1.67 -5.86
N GLU A 55 5.74 1.10 -6.95
CA GLU A 55 6.28 1.32 -8.30
C GLU A 55 5.90 2.67 -8.90
N THR A 56 4.79 3.27 -8.46
CA THR A 56 4.24 4.51 -9.03
C THR A 56 4.70 5.76 -8.28
N MET A 57 5.02 5.64 -6.99
CA MET A 57 5.37 6.77 -6.13
C MET A 57 6.85 6.74 -5.75
N ASP A 58 7.63 7.67 -6.28
CA ASP A 58 9.00 7.88 -5.85
C ASP A 58 9.03 8.60 -4.49
N ASN A 59 9.95 8.19 -3.61
CA ASN A 59 10.26 8.89 -2.35
C ASN A 59 9.10 8.95 -1.32
N VAL A 60 8.17 7.99 -1.39
CA VAL A 60 7.09 7.79 -0.39
C VAL A 60 7.20 6.36 0.16
N ALA A 61 7.19 6.22 1.48
CA ALA A 61 7.06 4.91 2.12
C ALA A 61 5.60 4.47 2.03
N ILE A 62 5.35 3.25 1.55
CA ILE A 62 4.00 2.69 1.43
C ILE A 62 3.87 1.54 2.42
N GLU A 63 2.78 1.53 3.19
CA GLU A 63 2.42 0.41 4.05
C GLU A 63 0.94 0.06 3.88
N CYS A 64 0.66 -1.20 3.56
CA CYS A 64 -0.70 -1.73 3.47
C CYS A 64 -0.97 -2.70 4.63
N ILE A 65 -1.92 -2.37 5.51
CA ILE A 65 -2.26 -3.21 6.66
C ILE A 65 -3.74 -3.61 6.66
N VAL A 66 -4.01 -4.87 6.97
CA VAL A 66 -5.38 -5.37 7.17
C VAL A 66 -5.70 -5.27 8.65
N PHE A 67 -6.71 -4.49 8.99
CA PHE A 67 -7.17 -4.36 10.37
C PHE A 67 -7.91 -5.64 10.77
N PRO A 68 -7.66 -6.24 11.95
CA PRO A 68 -8.27 -7.51 12.33
C PRO A 68 -9.80 -7.50 12.23
N ALA A 69 -10.38 -8.65 11.88
CA ALA A 69 -11.83 -8.82 11.91
C ALA A 69 -12.37 -8.71 13.34
N TYR A 70 -13.39 -7.86 13.54
CA TYR A 70 -14.15 -7.79 14.79
C TYR A 70 -15.56 -8.30 14.57
N GLU A 71 -16.04 -9.12 15.50
CA GLU A 71 -17.42 -9.56 15.52
C GLU A 71 -18.30 -8.37 15.91
N THR A 72 -19.05 -7.83 14.94
CA THR A 72 -20.02 -6.77 15.23
C THR A 72 -21.25 -7.41 15.87
N LYS A 73 -21.78 -6.81 16.94
CA LYS A 73 -22.93 -7.34 17.70
C LYS A 73 -24.25 -7.40 16.90
N GLY A 74 -24.26 -6.97 15.64
CA GLY A 74 -25.46 -6.97 14.82
C GLY A 74 -25.55 -8.26 14.02
N GLU A 75 -26.42 -9.18 14.42
CA GLU A 75 -26.98 -10.08 13.41
C GLU A 75 -27.75 -9.19 12.42
N LEU A 76 -27.41 -9.29 11.13
CA LEU A 76 -28.28 -8.79 10.08
C LEU A 76 -29.51 -9.70 10.05
N VAL A 77 -30.46 -9.43 10.95
CA VAL A 77 -31.80 -9.98 10.84
C VAL A 77 -32.41 -9.29 9.64
N GLY A 78 -32.35 -9.96 8.48
CA GLY A 78 -33.20 -9.58 7.36
C GLY A 78 -34.63 -9.59 7.90
N GLU A 79 -35.37 -8.49 7.70
CA GLU A 79 -36.78 -8.38 8.03
C GLU A 79 -37.53 -9.53 7.31
N GLN A 80 -37.60 -10.69 7.96
CA GLN A 80 -38.48 -11.76 7.59
C GLN A 80 -39.86 -11.22 7.99
N PHE A 81 -40.53 -10.56 7.04
CA PHE A 81 -41.95 -10.29 7.18
C PHE A 81 -42.59 -11.61 7.64
N PRO A 82 -43.22 -11.66 8.82
CA PRO A 82 -43.95 -12.86 9.20
C PRO A 82 -44.96 -13.08 8.08
N LEU A 83 -44.89 -14.25 7.44
CA LEU A 83 -45.93 -14.62 6.49
C LEU A 83 -47.22 -14.59 7.29
N LEU A 84 -48.06 -13.58 7.05
CA LEU A 84 -49.33 -13.44 7.74
C LEU A 84 -50.10 -14.74 7.49
N PRO A 85 -50.56 -15.44 8.54
CA PRO A 85 -51.30 -16.67 8.35
C PRO A 85 -52.61 -16.32 7.63
N GLY A 86 -52.73 -16.80 6.39
CA GLY A 86 -53.98 -16.90 5.65
C GLY A 86 -54.70 -15.57 5.41
N ILE A 87 -54.42 -14.93 4.27
CA ILE A 87 -55.46 -14.16 3.60
C ILE A 87 -56.34 -15.20 2.88
N PRO A 88 -57.67 -15.25 3.13
CA PRO A 88 -58.58 -16.19 2.48
C PRO A 88 -58.61 -16.03 0.95
#